data_AF-A0A1Q3H6S4-F1
#
_entry.id   AF-A0A1Q3H6S4-F1
#
_cell.length_a   1.000
_cell.length_b   1.000
_cell.length_c   1.000
_cell.angle_alpha   90.00
_cell.angle_beta   90.00
_cell.angle_gamma   90.00
#
_symmetry.space_group_name_H-M   'P 1'
#
loop_
_entity.id
_entity.type
_entity.pdbx_description
1 polymer ?
#
loop_
_entity_poly.entity_id
_entity_poly.type
_entity_poly.pdbx_seq_one_letter_code
_entity_poly.pdbx_strand_id
1 'polypeptide(L)'
;MMALGAALLVGCPGVDGGSEAACVEPPADLAVPFKELNGVVAHWALSEGCIQTSYAPEMKDAREEFEAALAAWDEQTCSDLCFSAPVESTVPVEDTTQRRVHLVSGRPPGTEGSKVQTALTFQMSTGRLLQSVIYVNTAEPGEVSRGDWLMGVGKALGMGTPAADVDSVMSREQPQPRTALTGKDLETFCRLYGRPTFCGN
;
A
#
# COMPACT_ATOMS: atom_id res chain seq x y z
N MET A 1 44.09 4.50 -51.51
CA MET A 1 43.16 3.42 -51.14
C MET A 1 43.59 2.88 -49.78
N MET A 2 42.65 2.94 -48.82
CA MET A 2 42.60 2.26 -47.51
C MET A 2 43.70 2.51 -46.47
N ALA A 3 43.30 3.26 -45.44
CA ALA A 3 43.74 3.14 -44.07
C ALA A 3 42.63 2.46 -43.23
N LEU A 4 42.95 2.14 -41.97
CA LEU A 4 42.15 1.56 -40.86
C LEU A 4 42.40 0.06 -40.67
N GLY A 5 42.73 -0.45 -39.47
CA GLY A 5 42.77 0.17 -38.15
C GLY A 5 42.57 -0.94 -37.12
N ALA A 6 43.56 -1.17 -36.26
CA ALA A 6 43.38 -1.99 -35.06
C ALA A 6 42.58 -1.17 -34.03
N ALA A 7 41.48 -1.72 -33.53
CA ALA A 7 40.73 -1.12 -32.43
C ALA A 7 40.63 -2.11 -31.27
N LEU A 8 41.02 -1.61 -30.10
CA LEU A 8 41.03 -2.28 -28.82
C LEU A 8 39.61 -2.69 -28.38
N LEU A 9 39.56 -3.79 -27.63
CA LEU A 9 38.47 -4.11 -26.70
C LEU A 9 38.29 -2.93 -25.73
N VAL A 10 37.13 -2.27 -25.81
CA VAL A 10 36.62 -1.38 -24.75
C VAL A 10 35.23 -1.87 -24.42
N GLY A 11 35.08 -2.41 -23.20
CA GLY A 11 33.78 -2.75 -22.65
C GLY A 11 32.94 -1.48 -22.49
N CYS A 12 31.69 -1.51 -22.94
CA CYS A 12 30.72 -0.51 -22.53
C CYS A 12 30.18 -0.93 -21.15
N PRO A 13 30.34 -0.09 -20.11
CA PRO A 13 29.78 -0.35 -18.80
C PRO A 13 28.26 -0.28 -18.86
N GLY A 14 27.61 -1.17 -18.11
CA GLY A 14 26.19 -1.01 -17.78
C GLY A 14 25.98 0.31 -17.06
N VAL A 15 24.90 1.01 -17.43
CA VAL A 15 24.30 2.06 -16.62
C VAL A 15 22.80 1.83 -16.65
N ASP A 16 22.33 1.24 -15.54
CA ASP A 16 20.99 1.41 -15.00
C ASP A 16 20.65 2.90 -14.90
N GLY A 17 19.43 3.27 -15.28
CA GLY A 17 19.01 4.66 -15.21
C GLY A 17 17.62 4.90 -15.78
N GLY A 18 16.67 4.01 -15.47
CA GLY A 18 15.27 4.44 -15.50
C GLY A 18 15.17 5.59 -14.49
N SER A 19 14.99 6.82 -14.99
CA SER A 19 14.78 8.00 -14.16
C SER A 19 13.60 7.71 -13.25
N GLU A 20 13.86 7.32 -12.00
CA GLU A 20 12.83 7.25 -10.96
C GLU A 20 12.27 8.67 -10.84
N ALA A 21 11.03 8.88 -11.30
CA ALA A 21 10.41 10.19 -11.26
C ALA A 21 10.46 10.72 -9.83
N ALA A 22 10.97 11.94 -9.66
CA ALA A 22 11.01 12.58 -8.35
C ALA A 22 9.57 12.78 -7.86
N CYS A 23 9.26 12.21 -6.69
CA CYS A 23 8.01 12.50 -6.01
C CYS A 23 7.90 14.00 -5.72
N VAL A 24 6.68 14.55 -5.81
CA VAL A 24 6.42 15.89 -5.28
C VAL A 24 6.47 15.86 -3.75
N GLU A 25 6.65 17.02 -3.12
CA GLU A 25 6.67 17.10 -1.66
C GLU A 25 5.28 16.73 -1.10
N PRO A 26 5.20 15.90 -0.05
CA PRO A 26 3.92 15.48 0.50
C PRO A 26 3.22 16.67 1.15
N PRO A 27 1.92 16.88 0.89
CA PRO A 27 1.17 17.92 1.57
C PRO A 27 1.15 17.66 3.08
N ALA A 28 1.64 18.65 3.85
CA ALA A 28 1.80 18.56 5.29
C ALA A 28 0.49 18.84 6.07
N ASP A 29 -0.57 19.28 5.40
CA ASP A 29 -1.83 19.76 5.99
C ASP A 29 -2.99 18.77 5.91
N LEU A 30 -2.73 17.52 5.51
CA LEU A 30 -3.77 16.50 5.39
C LEU A 30 -4.32 16.06 6.76
N ALA A 31 -5.64 16.05 6.87
CA ALA A 31 -6.34 15.59 8.08
C ALA A 31 -6.04 14.12 8.41
N VAL A 32 -5.93 13.28 7.37
CA VAL A 32 -5.35 11.94 7.48
C VAL A 32 -3.93 12.01 6.89
N PRO A 33 -2.87 11.92 7.70
CA PRO A 33 -1.51 12.07 7.21
C PRO A 33 -1.08 10.82 6.43
N PHE A 34 -0.04 10.96 5.62
CA PHE A 34 0.66 9.80 5.09
C PHE A 34 1.56 9.18 6.17
N LYS A 35 1.82 7.88 6.04
CA LYS A 35 2.79 7.22 6.89
C LYS A 35 4.19 7.63 6.45
N GLU A 36 4.80 8.46 7.27
CA GLU A 36 6.18 8.90 7.12
C GLU A 36 7.10 8.06 8.02
N LEU A 37 8.21 7.59 7.46
CA LEU A 37 9.25 6.88 8.19
C LEU A 37 10.60 7.49 7.85
N ASN A 38 11.21 8.15 8.83
CA ASN A 38 12.47 8.88 8.69
C ASN A 38 12.44 9.93 7.55
N GLY A 39 11.38 10.72 7.44
CA GLY A 39 11.25 11.74 6.41
C GLY A 39 10.76 11.24 5.05
N VAL A 40 10.39 9.95 4.94
CA VAL A 40 10.00 9.33 3.67
C VAL A 40 8.57 8.82 3.73
N VAL A 41 7.75 9.24 2.77
CA VAL A 41 6.34 8.84 2.65
C VAL A 41 6.20 7.50 1.93
N ALA A 42 5.58 6.54 2.61
CA ALA A 42 5.29 5.22 2.04
C ALA A 42 4.16 5.30 1.01
N HIS A 43 4.41 4.86 -0.22
CA HIS A 43 3.43 4.93 -1.31
C HIS A 43 3.62 3.79 -2.32
N TRP A 44 2.55 3.38 -2.99
CA TRP A 44 2.68 2.51 -4.16
C TRP A 44 3.11 3.31 -5.39
N ALA A 45 4.07 2.79 -6.15
CA ALA A 45 4.30 3.30 -7.51
C ALA A 45 3.04 3.05 -8.36
N LEU A 46 2.61 4.06 -9.12
CA LEU A 46 1.54 3.94 -10.12
C LEU A 46 2.06 3.27 -11.40
N SER A 47 2.81 2.18 -11.30
CA SER A 47 3.37 1.46 -12.46
C SER A 47 2.28 0.76 -13.29
N GLU A 48 2.62 0.31 -14.51
CA GLU A 48 1.70 -0.40 -15.41
C GLU A 48 1.20 -1.74 -14.80
N GLY A 49 0.06 -1.69 -14.11
CA GLY A 49 -0.67 -2.87 -13.62
C GLY A 49 -1.25 -2.71 -12.22
N CYS A 50 -2.25 -3.54 -11.90
CA CYS A 50 -2.86 -3.56 -10.57
C CYS A 50 -1.92 -4.17 -9.51
N ILE A 51 -2.08 -3.75 -8.26
CA ILE A 51 -1.38 -4.35 -7.12
C ILE A 51 -1.88 -5.79 -6.99
N GLN A 52 -0.98 -6.76 -6.90
CA GLN A 52 -1.39 -8.13 -6.67
C GLN A 52 -1.99 -8.26 -5.27
N THR A 53 -3.11 -8.93 -5.17
CA THR A 53 -3.78 -9.19 -3.89
C THR A 53 -3.87 -10.69 -3.67
N SER A 54 -3.56 -11.10 -2.46
CA SER A 54 -3.65 -12.51 -2.10
C SER A 54 -3.95 -12.71 -0.63
N TYR A 55 -4.33 -13.92 -0.27
CA TYR A 55 -4.63 -14.29 1.11
C TYR A 55 -4.07 -15.69 1.42
N ALA A 56 -3.67 -15.90 2.67
CA ALA A 56 -3.21 -17.20 3.15
C ALA A 56 -4.40 -18.18 3.26
N PRO A 57 -4.20 -19.50 3.08
CA PRO A 57 -5.29 -20.47 3.06
C PRO A 57 -6.24 -20.40 4.25
N GLU A 58 -5.74 -20.12 5.45
CA GLU A 58 -6.54 -19.99 6.66
C GLU A 58 -7.43 -18.73 6.71
N MET A 59 -7.21 -17.78 5.79
CA MET A 59 -8.00 -16.55 5.64
C MET A 59 -9.09 -16.66 4.57
N LYS A 60 -9.35 -17.86 4.04
CA LYS A 60 -10.34 -18.09 2.98
C LYS A 60 -11.72 -17.53 3.30
N ASP A 61 -12.18 -17.68 4.54
CA ASP A 61 -13.52 -17.24 4.96
C ASP A 61 -13.62 -15.71 5.12
N ALA A 62 -12.48 -15.00 5.11
CA ALA A 62 -12.42 -13.54 5.15
C ALA A 62 -12.29 -12.90 3.76
N ARG A 63 -12.29 -13.72 2.69
CA ARG A 63 -11.97 -13.27 1.33
C ARG A 63 -12.95 -12.20 0.87
N GLU A 64 -14.24 -12.39 1.11
CA GLU A 64 -15.30 -11.49 0.61
C GLU A 64 -15.20 -10.10 1.25
N GLU A 65 -14.95 -10.03 2.55
CA GLU A 65 -14.79 -8.79 3.29
C GLU A 65 -13.52 -8.04 2.88
N PHE A 66 -12.43 -8.79 2.67
CA PHE A 66 -11.17 -8.23 2.17
C PHE A 66 -11.32 -7.69 0.75
N GLU A 67 -11.92 -8.47 -0.16
CA GLU A 67 -12.22 -8.07 -1.54
C GLU A 67 -13.11 -6.82 -1.57
N ALA A 68 -14.17 -6.80 -0.76
CA ALA A 68 -15.02 -5.62 -0.65
C ALA A 68 -14.25 -4.41 -0.11
N ALA A 69 -13.29 -4.59 0.80
CA ALA A 69 -12.53 -3.48 1.38
C ALA A 69 -11.54 -2.90 0.37
N LEU A 70 -10.90 -3.75 -0.43
CA LEU A 70 -10.08 -3.34 -1.56
C LEU A 70 -10.91 -2.54 -2.57
N ALA A 71 -12.08 -3.05 -2.97
CA ALA A 71 -12.98 -2.40 -3.91
C ALA A 71 -13.40 -1.00 -3.46
N ALA A 72 -13.68 -0.81 -2.15
CA ALA A 72 -14.05 0.51 -1.62
C ALA A 72 -12.97 1.59 -1.86
N TRP A 73 -11.69 1.21 -1.88
CA TRP A 73 -10.59 2.13 -2.21
C TRP A 73 -10.29 2.20 -3.72
N ASP A 74 -10.51 1.11 -4.46
CA ASP A 74 -10.28 1.01 -5.91
C ASP A 74 -11.31 1.82 -6.73
N GLU A 75 -12.56 1.89 -6.27
CA GLU A 75 -13.68 2.56 -6.98
C GLU A 75 -13.56 4.09 -7.09
N GLN A 76 -12.46 4.68 -6.59
CA GLN A 76 -12.28 6.12 -6.54
C GLN A 76 -11.76 6.68 -7.87
N THR A 77 -12.62 7.43 -8.56
CA THR A 77 -12.36 7.98 -9.91
C THR A 77 -11.18 8.95 -9.99
N CYS A 78 -10.64 9.39 -8.85
CA CYS A 78 -9.51 10.30 -8.83
C CYS A 78 -8.18 9.61 -9.14
N SER A 79 -8.09 8.29 -8.96
CA SER A 79 -6.85 7.50 -8.97
C SER A 79 -6.84 6.45 -10.08
N ASP A 80 -5.66 6.15 -10.61
CA ASP A 80 -5.44 5.03 -11.54
C ASP A 80 -4.91 3.76 -10.82
N LEU A 81 -4.70 3.82 -9.50
CA LEU A 81 -4.32 2.67 -8.69
C LEU A 81 -5.47 1.66 -8.62
N CYS A 82 -5.19 0.42 -8.99
CA CYS A 82 -6.14 -0.70 -8.90
C CYS A 82 -5.56 -1.90 -8.15
N PHE A 83 -6.45 -2.78 -7.70
CA PHE A 83 -6.11 -4.06 -7.09
C PHE A 83 -6.53 -5.23 -7.99
N SER A 84 -5.74 -6.30 -8.03
CA SER A 84 -6.23 -7.55 -8.63
C SER A 84 -7.33 -8.16 -7.75
N ALA A 85 -8.09 -9.11 -8.31
CA ALA A 85 -8.93 -9.98 -7.49
C ALA A 85 -8.06 -10.80 -6.52
N PRO A 86 -8.42 -10.92 -5.22
CA PRO A 86 -7.64 -11.69 -4.26
C PRO A 86 -7.58 -13.17 -4.62
N VAL A 87 -6.36 -13.74 -4.65
CA VAL A 87 -6.13 -15.17 -4.87
C VAL A 87 -5.53 -15.84 -3.63
N GLU A 88 -5.90 -17.10 -3.39
CA GLU A 88 -5.23 -17.89 -2.34
C GLU A 88 -3.75 -18.09 -2.68
N SER A 89 -2.87 -17.94 -1.70
CA SER A 89 -1.42 -18.00 -1.88
C SER A 89 -0.72 -18.48 -0.62
N THR A 90 0.26 -19.37 -0.78
CA THR A 90 1.18 -19.80 0.28
C THR A 90 2.53 -19.10 0.22
N VAL A 91 2.67 -18.07 -0.63
CA VAL A 91 3.90 -17.27 -0.72
C VAL A 91 4.21 -16.66 0.64
N PRO A 92 5.46 -16.75 1.12
CA PRO A 92 5.86 -16.19 2.41
C PRO A 92 5.63 -14.68 2.52
N VAL A 93 5.34 -14.20 3.73
CA VAL A 93 5.14 -12.77 4.01
C VAL A 93 6.43 -11.96 3.86
N GLU A 94 7.59 -12.59 3.72
CA GLU A 94 8.87 -11.92 3.51
C GLU A 94 9.25 -11.77 2.03
N ASP A 95 8.46 -12.32 1.11
CA ASP A 95 8.74 -12.26 -0.33
C ASP A 95 8.40 -10.89 -0.93
N THR A 96 9.40 -10.01 -0.99
CA THR A 96 9.29 -8.66 -1.54
C THR A 96 9.50 -8.57 -3.05
N THR A 97 9.61 -9.71 -3.76
CA THR A 97 9.87 -9.71 -5.20
C THR A 97 8.67 -9.23 -6.02
N GLN A 98 7.49 -9.13 -5.41
CA GLN A 98 6.24 -8.78 -6.07
C GLN A 98 5.50 -7.65 -5.35
N ARG A 99 4.98 -6.70 -6.13
CA ARG A 99 4.09 -5.63 -5.66
C ARG A 99 2.78 -6.22 -5.17
N ARG A 100 2.61 -6.35 -3.84
CA ARG A 100 1.52 -7.14 -3.28
C ARG A 100 0.91 -6.58 -1.99
N VAL A 101 -0.41 -6.72 -1.85
CA VAL A 101 -1.11 -6.71 -0.55
C VAL A 101 -1.52 -8.13 -0.20
N HIS A 102 -1.03 -8.64 0.93
CA HIS A 102 -1.28 -10.02 1.37
C HIS A 102 -2.05 -10.05 2.69
N LEU A 103 -3.08 -10.89 2.77
CA LEU A 103 -3.88 -11.09 3.99
C LEU A 103 -3.47 -12.37 4.69
N VAL A 104 -3.15 -12.30 5.98
CA VAL A 104 -2.77 -13.46 6.80
C VAL A 104 -3.44 -13.44 8.17
N SER A 105 -3.51 -14.60 8.80
CA SER A 105 -3.94 -14.71 10.20
C SER A 105 -2.82 -14.32 11.17
N GLY A 106 -3.20 -14.01 12.41
CA GLY A 106 -2.26 -13.83 13.52
C GLY A 106 -1.84 -12.37 13.73
N ARG A 107 -0.59 -12.18 14.16
CA ARG A 107 -0.04 -10.86 14.51
C ARG A 107 1.28 -10.60 13.80
N PRO A 108 1.56 -9.34 13.40
CA PRO A 108 2.92 -8.93 13.12
C PRO A 108 3.80 -9.12 14.37
N PRO A 109 5.07 -9.50 14.20
CA PRO A 109 6.01 -9.61 15.32
C PRO A 109 6.10 -8.31 16.15
N GLY A 110 6.09 -8.44 17.48
CA GLY A 110 6.33 -7.32 18.40
C GLY A 110 5.17 -6.34 18.56
N THR A 111 3.94 -6.72 18.19
CA THR A 111 2.77 -5.85 18.29
C THR A 111 1.61 -6.51 19.05
N GLU A 112 0.88 -5.72 19.85
CA GLU A 112 -0.30 -6.15 20.59
C GLU A 112 -1.49 -5.20 20.39
N GLY A 113 -2.72 -5.69 20.60
CA GLY A 113 -3.87 -4.84 20.91
C GLY A 113 -4.83 -4.43 19.77
N SER A 114 -4.57 -4.75 18.50
CA SER A 114 -5.56 -4.50 17.42
C SER A 114 -5.98 -5.80 16.73
N LYS A 115 -7.25 -5.88 16.31
CA LYS A 115 -7.80 -7.02 15.54
C LYS A 115 -7.25 -7.05 14.11
N VAL A 116 -7.05 -5.88 13.50
CA VAL A 116 -6.41 -5.76 12.18
C VAL A 116 -5.18 -4.89 12.30
N GLN A 117 -4.06 -5.39 11.77
CA GLN A 117 -2.78 -4.69 11.76
C GLN A 117 -2.13 -4.80 10.39
N THR A 118 -1.41 -3.77 9.98
CA THR A 118 -0.81 -3.73 8.65
C THR A 118 0.69 -3.45 8.76
N ALA A 119 1.50 -4.38 8.28
CA ALA A 119 2.93 -4.20 8.07
C ALA A 119 3.20 -3.71 6.65
N LEU A 120 4.20 -2.86 6.51
CA LEU A 120 4.62 -2.29 5.23
C LEU A 120 6.09 -2.58 5.01
N THR A 121 6.43 -3.05 3.81
CA THR A 121 7.79 -3.18 3.33
C THR A 121 7.97 -2.25 2.15
N PHE A 122 8.93 -1.35 2.25
CA PHE A 122 9.18 -0.30 1.26
C PHE A 122 10.66 0.01 1.14
N GLN A 123 11.05 0.60 0.02
CA GLN A 123 12.40 1.05 -0.21
C GLN A 123 12.61 2.41 0.46
N MET A 124 13.51 2.49 1.45
CA MET A 124 13.74 3.72 2.22
C MET A 124 14.19 4.92 1.36
N SER A 125 14.94 4.69 0.27
CA SER A 125 15.44 5.81 -0.56
C SER A 125 14.34 6.52 -1.32
N THR A 126 13.22 5.84 -1.60
CA THR A 126 12.17 6.34 -2.48
C THR A 126 10.80 6.36 -1.81
N GLY A 127 10.59 5.61 -0.74
CA GLY A 127 9.27 5.44 -0.12
C GLY A 127 8.39 4.39 -0.81
N ARG A 128 8.86 3.81 -1.93
CA ARG A 128 8.09 2.88 -2.73
C ARG A 128 7.78 1.60 -1.96
N LEU A 129 6.49 1.35 -1.75
CA LEU A 129 5.97 0.10 -1.24
C LEU A 129 6.29 -1.04 -2.20
N LEU A 130 6.92 -2.07 -1.65
CA LEU A 130 7.17 -3.34 -2.29
C LEU A 130 6.06 -4.32 -1.89
N GLN A 131 5.68 -4.29 -0.61
CA GLN A 131 4.68 -5.19 -0.06
C GLN A 131 3.92 -4.55 1.10
N SER A 132 2.65 -4.91 1.25
CA SER A 132 1.91 -4.74 2.49
C SER A 132 1.32 -6.08 2.95
N VAL A 133 1.37 -6.34 4.26
CA VAL A 133 0.76 -7.52 4.86
C VAL A 133 -0.25 -7.07 5.90
N ILE A 134 -1.50 -7.50 5.72
CA ILE A 134 -2.60 -7.27 6.64
C ILE A 134 -2.75 -8.53 7.50
N TYR A 135 -2.57 -8.37 8.80
CA TYR A 135 -2.72 -9.40 9.81
C TYR A 135 -4.08 -9.27 10.47
N VAL A 136 -4.82 -10.37 10.53
CA VAL A 136 -6.09 -10.48 11.26
C VAL A 136 -5.88 -11.35 12.51
N ASN A 137 -5.96 -10.68 13.64
CA ASN A 137 -5.73 -11.22 14.98
C ASN A 137 -7.06 -11.50 15.69
N THR A 138 -7.89 -12.34 15.09
CA THR A 138 -9.08 -12.93 15.72
C THR A 138 -9.20 -14.39 15.29
N ALA A 139 -9.87 -15.19 16.13
CA ALA A 139 -10.20 -16.58 15.84
C ALA A 139 -11.31 -16.72 14.77
N GLU A 140 -12.12 -15.69 14.56
CA GLU A 140 -13.21 -15.70 13.58
C GLU A 140 -13.23 -14.41 12.75
N PRO A 141 -13.07 -14.47 11.41
CA PRO A 141 -13.12 -13.28 10.55
C PRO A 141 -14.38 -12.41 10.69
N GLY A 142 -15.52 -13.01 11.05
CA GLY A 142 -16.79 -12.31 11.29
C GLY A 142 -16.77 -11.36 12.50
N GLU A 143 -15.75 -11.43 13.35
CA GLU A 143 -15.55 -10.48 14.45
C GLU A 143 -14.84 -9.19 14.04
N VAL A 144 -14.35 -9.11 12.79
CA VAL A 144 -13.69 -7.92 12.23
C VAL A 144 -14.77 -7.00 11.67
N SER A 145 -14.83 -5.76 12.16
CA SER A 145 -15.79 -4.80 11.64
C SER A 145 -15.42 -4.37 10.22
N ARG A 146 -16.41 -3.92 9.44
CA ARG A 146 -16.16 -3.33 8.12
C ARG A 146 -15.14 -2.19 8.16
N GLY A 147 -15.15 -1.39 9.22
CA GLY A 147 -14.18 -0.32 9.44
C GLY A 147 -12.76 -0.79 9.64
N ASP A 148 -12.57 -1.88 10.38
CA ASP A 148 -11.24 -2.46 10.60
C ASP A 148 -10.64 -2.97 9.29
N TRP A 149 -11.47 -3.54 8.40
CA TRP A 149 -11.06 -3.94 7.06
C TRP A 149 -10.64 -2.75 6.19
N LEU A 150 -11.48 -1.71 6.14
CA LEU A 150 -11.18 -0.49 5.40
C LEU A 150 -9.92 0.19 5.91
N MET A 151 -9.74 0.27 7.23
CA MET A 151 -8.53 0.80 7.87
C MET A 151 -7.30 -0.06 7.54
N GLY A 152 -7.44 -1.39 7.54
CA GLY A 152 -6.36 -2.32 7.18
C GLY A 152 -5.82 -2.06 5.77
N VAL A 153 -6.75 -1.88 4.81
CA VAL A 153 -6.41 -1.53 3.42
C VAL A 153 -5.88 -0.10 3.29
N GLY A 154 -6.46 0.87 3.99
CA GLY A 154 -5.97 2.25 4.01
C GLY A 154 -4.51 2.33 4.49
N LYS A 155 -4.16 1.56 5.54
CA LYS A 155 -2.77 1.43 5.99
C LYS A 155 -1.90 0.72 4.95
N ALA A 156 -2.43 -0.27 4.24
CA ALA A 156 -1.72 -0.97 3.16
C ALA A 156 -1.41 -0.06 1.97
N LEU A 157 -2.20 1.00 1.82
CA LEU A 157 -2.01 2.09 0.87
C LEU A 157 -1.07 3.19 1.38
N GLY A 158 -0.50 3.06 2.58
CA GLY A 158 0.44 4.03 3.15
C GLY A 158 -0.24 5.14 3.96
N MET A 159 -1.54 5.09 4.23
CA MET A 159 -2.22 6.09 5.05
C MET A 159 -1.90 5.90 6.54
N GLY A 160 -1.72 7.03 7.23
CA GLY A 160 -1.37 7.11 8.64
C GLY A 160 -2.59 7.14 9.57
N THR A 161 -2.33 7.40 10.85
CA THR A 161 -3.38 7.67 11.83
C THR A 161 -3.60 9.18 11.90
N PRO A 162 -4.84 9.67 11.73
CA PRO A 162 -5.13 11.09 11.82
C PRO A 162 -5.01 11.61 13.25
N ALA A 163 -5.05 12.93 13.39
CA ALA A 163 -5.21 13.56 14.70
C ALA A 163 -6.54 13.14 15.35
N ALA A 164 -6.65 13.35 16.67
CA ALA A 164 -7.90 13.15 17.40
C ALA A 164 -9.04 13.97 16.76
N ASP A 165 -10.27 13.47 16.89
CA ASP A 165 -11.51 14.08 16.37
C ASP A 165 -11.65 14.20 14.84
N VAL A 166 -10.64 13.78 14.06
CA VAL A 166 -10.78 13.71 12.61
C VAL A 166 -11.80 12.62 12.26
N ASP A 167 -12.81 13.01 11.49
CA ASP A 167 -13.76 12.05 10.95
C ASP A 167 -13.14 11.27 9.79
N SER A 168 -12.68 10.05 10.09
CA SER A 168 -11.97 9.17 9.18
C SER A 168 -12.11 7.71 9.62
N VAL A 169 -12.09 6.78 8.67
CA VAL A 169 -12.00 5.34 8.96
C VAL A 169 -10.65 4.95 9.59
N MET A 170 -9.65 5.82 9.48
CA MET A 170 -8.31 5.64 10.04
C MET A 170 -8.21 6.04 11.52
N SER A 171 -9.26 6.65 12.07
CA SER A 171 -9.33 7.09 13.48
C SER A 171 -9.61 5.92 14.42
N ARG A 172 -8.79 5.77 15.48
CA ARG A 172 -8.94 4.68 16.47
C ARG A 172 -9.94 4.97 17.59
N GLU A 173 -10.26 6.23 17.84
CA GLU A 173 -10.96 6.69 19.04
C GLU A 173 -12.46 6.95 18.81
N GLN A 174 -13.06 6.34 17.79
CA GLN A 174 -14.46 6.60 17.49
C GLN A 174 -15.41 5.73 18.34
N PRO A 175 -16.52 6.30 18.86
CA PRO A 175 -17.51 5.57 19.65
C PRO A 175 -18.15 4.39 18.91
N GLN A 176 -18.18 4.45 17.57
CA GLN A 176 -18.65 3.38 16.69
C GLN A 176 -17.68 3.23 15.52
N PRO A 177 -17.37 1.99 15.09
CA PRO A 177 -16.54 1.75 13.91
C PRO A 177 -17.23 2.31 12.66
N ARG A 178 -16.51 3.13 11.87
CA ARG A 178 -17.00 3.57 10.56
C ARG A 178 -17.13 2.39 9.63
N THR A 179 -18.18 2.32 8.83
CA THR A 179 -18.40 1.23 7.87
C THR A 179 -18.15 1.64 6.42
N ALA A 180 -17.77 2.90 6.19
CA ALA A 180 -17.51 3.48 4.88
C ALA A 180 -16.38 4.51 4.96
N LEU A 181 -15.76 4.80 3.81
CA LEU A 181 -14.79 5.88 3.65
C LEU A 181 -15.45 7.24 3.87
N THR A 182 -14.76 8.13 4.55
CA THR A 182 -15.18 9.52 4.76
C THR A 182 -14.61 10.44 3.68
N GLY A 183 -15.11 11.68 3.60
CA GLY A 183 -14.54 12.69 2.71
C GLY A 183 -13.05 12.96 2.98
N LYS A 184 -12.59 12.82 4.24
CA LYS A 184 -11.17 12.99 4.61
C LYS A 184 -10.29 11.83 4.17
N ASP A 185 -10.82 10.61 4.22
CA ASP A 185 -10.13 9.43 3.69
C ASP A 185 -9.90 9.58 2.18
N LEU A 186 -10.95 9.99 1.45
CA LEU A 186 -10.91 10.18 0.01
C LEU A 186 -10.01 11.35 -0.38
N GLU A 187 -10.07 12.47 0.33
CA GLU A 187 -9.18 13.63 0.11
C GLU A 187 -7.71 13.22 0.17
N THR A 188 -7.31 12.50 1.22
CA THR A 188 -5.94 11.99 1.38
C THR A 188 -5.58 10.96 0.31
N PHE A 189 -6.45 9.99 0.02
CA PHE A 189 -6.21 8.99 -1.00
C PHE A 189 -6.00 9.61 -2.39
N CYS A 190 -6.87 10.53 -2.78
CA CYS A 190 -6.78 11.24 -4.05
C CYS A 190 -5.56 12.16 -4.13
N ARG A 191 -5.01 12.61 -3.00
CA ARG A 191 -3.75 13.35 -3.00
C ARG A 191 -2.54 12.45 -3.23
N LEU A 192 -2.58 11.20 -2.76
CA LEU A 192 -1.49 10.24 -2.97
C LEU A 192 -1.50 9.67 -4.38
N TYR A 193 -2.67 9.24 -4.85
CA TYR A 193 -2.79 8.44 -6.06
C TYR A 193 -3.54 9.14 -7.19
N GLY A 194 -3.97 10.40 -6.99
CA GLY A 194 -4.75 11.13 -7.99
C GLY A 194 -3.94 11.81 -9.09
N ARG A 195 -4.52 12.79 -9.78
CA ARG A 195 -3.86 13.54 -10.86
C ARG A 195 -3.73 15.04 -10.53
N PRO A 196 -2.52 15.64 -10.54
CA PRO A 196 -1.22 14.98 -10.69
C PRO A 196 -0.94 14.06 -9.49
N THR A 197 -0.29 12.92 -9.76
CA THR A 197 0.05 11.93 -8.73
C THR A 197 1.17 12.43 -7.85
N PHE A 198 1.17 11.99 -6.59
CA PHE A 198 2.23 12.26 -5.64
C PHE A 198 3.60 11.80 -6.16
N CYS A 199 3.64 10.62 -6.77
CA CYS A 199 4.81 10.11 -7.48
C CYS A 199 4.37 9.64 -8.86
N GLY A 200 4.91 10.28 -9.90
CA GLY A 200 4.74 9.87 -11.29
C GLY A 200 5.49 8.56 -11.58
N ASN A 201 5.18 7.96 -12.74
CA ASN A 201 6.14 7.11 -13.42
C ASN A 201 7.13 7.97 -14.20
#